data_AF-A0A352KYP4-F1
#
_entry.id   AF-A0A352KYP4-F1
#
_cell.length_a   1.000
_cell.length_b   1.000
_cell.length_c   1.000
_cell.angle_alpha   90.00
_cell.angle_beta   90.00
_cell.angle_gamma   90.00
#
_symmetry.space_group_name_H-M   'P 1'
#
loop_
_entity.id
_entity.type
_entity.pdbx_description
1 polymer ?
#
loop_
_entity_poly.entity_id
_entity_poly.type
_entity_poly.pdbx_seq_one_letter_code
_entity_poly.pdbx_strand_id
1 'polypeptide(L)'
;MPTRRSFTCQLAALSGTVALGMTHSLTLAAHSAPATPVAKPGDWPWWRGPSWNGIAEAGQQPPTRWSNDAGLAWQVPVPGRSHGSPIVVDNHVLIEIADSDRGVQSLLCVDRENGKTLWETVIHKDGLNVKNNEKSTMASASPACDGER
;
A
#
# COMPACT_ATOMS: atom_id res chain seq x y z
N MET A 1 8.68 6.49 18.29
CA MET A 1 8.44 5.15 18.87
C MET A 1 6.94 4.89 18.78
N PRO A 2 6.44 4.00 17.90
CA PRO A 2 5.03 3.67 17.92
C PRO A 2 4.77 2.60 18.98
N THR A 3 3.82 2.90 19.85
CA THR A 3 3.30 2.05 20.92
C THR A 3 2.63 0.80 20.35
N ARG A 4 3.15 -0.39 20.69
CA ARG A 4 2.48 -1.69 20.47
C ARG A 4 1.11 -1.67 21.13
N ARG A 5 0.05 -1.87 20.34
CA ARG A 5 -1.27 -2.21 20.89
C ARG A 5 -1.29 -3.72 21.16
N SER A 6 -1.26 -4.08 22.43
CA SER A 6 -1.48 -5.45 22.89
C SER A 6 -2.92 -5.86 22.64
N PHE A 7 -3.14 -6.91 21.86
CA PHE A 7 -4.44 -7.57 21.77
C PHE A 7 -4.61 -8.50 22.97
N THR A 8 -5.41 -8.09 23.94
CA THR A 8 -5.83 -8.95 25.04
C THR A 8 -6.93 -9.89 24.54
N CYS A 9 -6.61 -11.17 24.41
CA CYS A 9 -7.58 -12.23 24.14
C CYS A 9 -8.46 -12.40 25.39
N GLN A 10 -9.69 -11.90 25.37
CA GLN A 10 -10.66 -12.16 26.43
C GLN A 10 -11.21 -13.59 26.24
N LEU A 11 -10.73 -14.52 27.06
CA LEU A 11 -11.38 -15.81 27.28
C LEU A 11 -12.65 -15.56 28.09
N ALA A 12 -13.82 -15.64 27.45
CA ALA A 12 -15.09 -15.73 28.16
C ALA A 12 -15.30 -17.18 28.63
N ALA A 13 -15.20 -17.42 29.93
CA ALA A 13 -15.65 -18.66 30.56
C ALA A 13 -17.17 -18.63 30.71
N LEU A 14 -17.87 -19.57 30.08
CA LEU A 14 -19.31 -19.76 30.28
C LEU A 14 -19.54 -21.03 31.13
N SER A 15 -19.90 -20.83 32.40
CA SER A 15 -20.59 -21.83 33.23
C SER A 15 -22.08 -21.53 33.20
N GLY A 16 -22.91 -22.53 32.85
CA GLY A 16 -24.36 -22.40 33.03
C GLY A 16 -25.22 -23.44 32.30
N THR A 17 -25.55 -24.51 33.02
CA THR A 17 -26.82 -25.27 33.08
C THR A 17 -27.62 -25.56 31.81
N VAL A 18 -27.80 -26.86 31.52
CA VAL A 18 -28.71 -27.40 30.51
C VAL A 18 -30.17 -27.20 30.96
N ALA A 19 -30.90 -26.34 30.25
CA ALA A 19 -32.35 -26.29 30.26
C ALA A 19 -32.86 -26.82 28.90
N LEU A 20 -33.61 -27.91 28.95
CA LEU A 20 -34.20 -28.59 27.78
C LEU A 20 -35.36 -27.74 27.24
N GLY A 21 -35.12 -27.01 26.14
CA GLY A 21 -36.13 -26.25 25.43
C GLY A 21 -35.59 -24.98 24.78
N MET A 22 -34.77 -25.11 23.73
CA MET A 22 -34.26 -23.98 22.96
C MET A 22 -34.54 -24.18 21.47
N THR A 23 -35.57 -23.51 20.96
CA THR A 23 -35.65 -23.17 19.54
C THR A 23 -34.39 -22.38 19.19
N HIS A 24 -33.49 -23.01 18.44
CA HIS A 24 -32.26 -22.38 17.97
C HIS A 24 -32.62 -21.35 16.88
N SER A 25 -32.93 -20.13 17.29
CA SER A 25 -32.96 -19.01 16.35
C SER A 25 -31.53 -18.75 15.88
N LEU A 26 -31.20 -19.25 14.68
CA LEU A 26 -29.99 -18.87 13.95
C LEU A 26 -30.03 -17.36 13.74
N THR A 27 -29.32 -16.61 14.58
CA THR A 27 -29.14 -15.17 14.37
C THR A 27 -28.04 -15.03 13.34
N LEU A 28 -28.40 -14.76 12.07
CA LEU A 28 -27.44 -14.47 11.03
C LEU A 28 -26.74 -13.15 11.39
N ALA A 29 -25.50 -13.22 11.87
CA ALA A 29 -24.69 -12.02 12.08
C ALA A 29 -24.51 -11.33 10.72
N ALA A 30 -25.14 -10.16 10.56
CA ALA A 30 -24.97 -9.33 9.39
C ALA A 30 -23.49 -8.96 9.28
N HIS A 31 -22.80 -9.54 8.31
CA HIS A 31 -21.43 -9.17 8.01
C HIS A 31 -21.47 -7.77 7.40
N SER A 32 -20.90 -6.79 8.10
CA SER A 32 -20.67 -5.46 7.53
C SER A 32 -19.81 -5.62 6.28
N ALA A 33 -20.32 -5.22 5.12
CA ALA A 33 -19.52 -5.17 3.91
C ALA A 33 -18.29 -4.28 4.15
N PRO A 34 -17.09 -4.66 3.67
CA PRO A 34 -15.92 -3.78 3.79
C PRO A 34 -16.24 -2.45 3.11
N ALA A 35 -16.03 -1.35 3.84
CA ALA A 35 -16.21 -0.02 3.29
C ALA A 35 -15.26 0.18 2.10
N THR A 36 -15.77 0.65 0.98
CA THR A 36 -14.93 1.02 -0.16
C THR A 36 -13.99 2.14 0.29
N PRO A 37 -12.66 1.97 0.18
CA PRO A 37 -11.73 3.01 0.56
C PRO A 37 -11.96 4.27 -0.29
N VAL A 38 -11.94 5.44 0.34
CA VAL A 38 -12.22 6.73 -0.31
C VAL A 38 -10.92 7.51 -0.45
N ALA A 39 -10.51 7.79 -1.68
CA ALA A 39 -9.37 8.64 -1.98
C ALA A 39 -9.68 10.11 -1.68
N LYS A 40 -8.73 10.87 -1.14
CA LYS A 40 -8.88 12.32 -1.06
C LYS A 40 -8.64 12.96 -2.44
N PRO A 41 -9.20 14.16 -2.70
CA PRO A 41 -8.88 14.90 -3.91
C PRO A 41 -7.36 15.10 -4.06
N GLY A 42 -6.82 14.70 -5.22
CA GLY A 42 -5.39 14.80 -5.52
C GLY A 42 -4.55 13.57 -5.14
N ASP A 43 -5.14 12.56 -4.48
CA ASP A 43 -4.50 11.27 -4.22
C ASP A 43 -4.63 10.33 -5.43
N TRP A 44 -3.66 9.42 -5.54
CA TRP A 44 -3.65 8.28 -6.45
C TRP A 44 -3.32 7.00 -5.66
N PRO A 45 -4.25 6.50 -4.82
CA PRO A 45 -3.93 5.56 -3.74
C PRO A 45 -3.74 4.09 -4.16
N TRP A 46 -4.01 3.72 -5.41
CA TRP A 46 -3.89 2.34 -5.91
C TRP A 46 -3.68 2.31 -7.43
N TRP A 47 -3.43 1.11 -7.98
CA TRP A 47 -3.27 0.90 -9.41
C TRP A 47 -4.50 1.42 -10.18
N ARG A 48 -4.24 2.21 -11.23
CA ARG A 48 -5.26 2.92 -12.03
C ARG A 48 -6.04 4.03 -11.32
N GLY A 49 -5.59 4.48 -10.15
CA GLY A 49 -6.05 5.72 -9.54
C GLY A 49 -7.44 5.62 -8.91
N PRO A 50 -7.94 6.72 -8.32
CA PRO A 50 -9.09 6.70 -7.39
C PRO A 50 -10.38 6.13 -8.00
N SER A 51 -10.54 6.20 -9.32
CA SER A 51 -11.69 5.67 -10.06
C SER A 51 -11.40 4.36 -10.81
N TRP A 52 -10.23 3.74 -10.58
CA TRP A 52 -9.80 2.45 -11.13
C TRP A 52 -9.73 2.38 -12.67
N ASN A 53 -9.77 3.53 -13.35
CA ASN A 53 -9.82 3.63 -14.81
C ASN A 53 -8.50 4.11 -15.44
N GLY A 54 -7.54 4.59 -14.64
CA GLY A 54 -6.25 5.12 -15.12
C GLY A 54 -6.35 6.52 -15.71
N ILE A 55 -7.42 7.26 -15.43
CA ILE A 55 -7.68 8.60 -15.96
C ILE A 55 -7.50 9.60 -14.82
N ALA A 56 -6.67 10.63 -15.05
CA ALA A 56 -6.52 11.74 -14.11
C ALA A 56 -7.73 12.66 -14.11
N GLU A 57 -7.92 13.40 -13.02
CA GLU A 57 -8.98 14.39 -12.90
C GLU A 57 -8.98 15.39 -14.07
N ALA A 58 -10.14 15.96 -14.39
CA ALA A 58 -10.22 16.95 -15.45
C ALA A 58 -9.43 18.22 -15.11
N GLY A 59 -8.91 18.90 -16.14
CA GLY A 59 -8.20 20.18 -15.98
C GLY A 59 -6.75 20.10 -15.52
N GLN A 60 -6.19 18.88 -15.36
CA GLN A 60 -4.75 18.72 -15.10
C GLN A 60 -3.92 19.22 -16.28
N GLN A 61 -2.77 19.84 -15.98
CA GLN A 61 -1.83 20.37 -16.97
C GLN A 61 -0.45 19.70 -16.80
N PRO A 62 -0.33 18.38 -17.07
CA PRO A 62 0.96 17.72 -16.96
C PRO A 62 1.95 18.27 -18.00
N PRO A 63 3.25 18.29 -17.72
CA PRO A 63 4.25 18.70 -18.69
C PRO A 63 4.21 17.80 -19.92
N THR A 64 4.01 18.38 -21.11
CA THR A 64 3.99 17.66 -22.39
C THR A 64 5.39 17.46 -22.99
N ARG A 65 6.39 18.11 -22.39
CA ARG A 65 7.81 17.95 -22.70
C ARG A 65 8.58 17.92 -21.38
N TRP A 66 9.50 16.98 -21.25
CA TRP A 66 10.38 16.88 -20.11
C TRP A 66 11.77 16.39 -20.55
N SER A 67 12.80 16.86 -19.86
CA SER A 67 14.19 16.43 -19.95
C SER A 67 14.82 16.55 -18.56
N ASN A 68 16.11 16.23 -18.44
CA ASN A 68 16.83 16.48 -17.20
C ASN A 68 16.94 17.98 -16.85
N ASP A 69 16.73 18.88 -17.83
CA ASP A 69 16.91 20.33 -17.67
C ASP A 69 15.59 21.12 -17.70
N ALA A 70 14.47 20.50 -18.09
CA ALA A 70 13.19 21.18 -18.24
C ALA A 70 12.01 20.25 -17.89
N GLY A 71 11.02 20.77 -17.17
CA GLY A 71 9.78 20.03 -16.87
C GLY A 71 9.91 18.89 -15.85
N LEU A 72 11.12 18.64 -15.33
CA LEU A 72 11.37 17.72 -14.22
C LEU A 72 11.21 18.44 -12.88
N ALA A 73 10.34 17.94 -12.01
CA ALA A 73 10.16 18.51 -10.67
C ALA A 73 11.32 18.12 -9.73
N TRP A 74 11.70 16.84 -9.74
CA TRP A 74 12.82 16.29 -8.99
C TRP A 74 13.16 14.89 -9.49
N GLN A 75 14.35 14.40 -9.11
CA GLN A 75 14.78 13.02 -9.29
C GLN A 75 15.47 12.54 -8.01
N VAL A 76 15.25 11.28 -7.66
CA VAL A 76 15.86 10.64 -6.48
C VAL A 76 16.45 9.28 -6.87
N PRO A 77 17.64 8.91 -6.35
CA PRO A 77 18.14 7.55 -6.48
C PRO A 77 17.22 6.57 -5.76
N VAL A 78 16.78 5.52 -6.47
CA VAL A 78 15.96 4.44 -5.92
C VAL A 78 16.84 3.20 -5.73
N PRO A 79 16.92 2.64 -4.51
CA PRO A 79 17.64 1.38 -4.28
C PRO A 79 16.99 0.22 -5.04
N GLY A 80 17.81 -0.67 -5.58
CA GLY A 80 17.32 -1.83 -6.31
C GLY A 80 16.52 -1.47 -7.57
N ARG A 81 15.43 -2.20 -7.82
CA ARG A 81 14.58 -2.06 -9.01
C ARG A 81 13.10 -2.20 -8.66
N SER A 82 12.24 -1.66 -9.51
CA SER A 82 10.79 -1.80 -9.45
C SER A 82 10.17 -1.87 -10.84
N HIS A 83 9.07 -2.62 -10.98
CA HIS A 83 8.12 -2.54 -12.09
C HIS A 83 6.71 -2.19 -11.62
N GLY A 84 6.51 -2.03 -10.30
CA GLY A 84 5.28 -1.53 -9.73
C GLY A 84 5.00 -0.09 -10.14
N SER A 85 3.71 0.27 -10.24
CA SER A 85 3.33 1.67 -10.36
C SER A 85 3.40 2.33 -8.97
N PRO A 86 3.95 3.55 -8.85
CA PRO A 86 3.89 4.27 -7.58
C PRO A 86 2.44 4.68 -7.27
N ILE A 87 2.16 4.86 -5.99
CA ILE A 87 0.93 5.52 -5.50
C ILE A 87 1.27 6.87 -4.90
N VAL A 88 0.30 7.77 -4.88
CA VAL A 88 0.42 9.09 -4.25
C VAL A 88 -0.66 9.22 -3.19
N VAL A 89 -0.27 9.50 -1.94
CA VAL A 89 -1.19 9.71 -0.83
C VAL A 89 -0.71 10.90 0.00
N ASP A 90 -1.52 11.95 0.05
CA ASP A 90 -1.15 13.27 0.58
C ASP A 90 0.20 13.76 -0.04
N ASN A 91 1.23 13.94 0.80
CA ASN A 91 2.55 14.39 0.39
C ASN A 91 3.56 13.24 0.17
N HIS A 92 3.08 12.00 0.06
CA HIS A 92 3.92 10.83 -0.06
C HIS A 92 3.77 10.19 -1.43
N VAL A 93 4.90 9.90 -2.07
CA VAL A 93 4.99 8.98 -3.20
C VAL A 93 5.54 7.67 -2.67
N LEU A 94 4.75 6.60 -2.79
CA LEU A 94 5.14 5.27 -2.32
C LEU A 94 5.38 4.32 -3.48
N ILE A 95 6.48 3.60 -3.43
CA ILE A 95 6.88 2.64 -4.46
C ILE A 95 7.43 1.37 -3.82
N GLU A 96 6.99 0.23 -4.32
CA GLU A 96 7.58 -1.05 -3.96
C GLU A 96 8.91 -1.23 -4.70
N ILE A 97 9.95 -1.63 -4.00
CA ILE A 97 11.30 -1.82 -4.55
C ILE A 97 11.85 -3.18 -4.13
N ALA A 98 12.72 -3.74 -4.96
CA ALA A 98 13.48 -4.95 -4.64
C ALA A 98 14.96 -4.70 -4.88
N ASP A 99 15.75 -4.83 -3.82
CA ASP A 99 17.20 -4.71 -3.84
C ASP A 99 17.81 -6.10 -3.65
N SER A 100 18.27 -6.68 -4.76
CA SER A 100 18.86 -8.03 -4.78
C SER A 100 20.21 -8.09 -4.06
N ASP A 101 20.98 -7.00 -4.05
CA ASP A 101 22.27 -6.95 -3.37
C ASP A 101 22.09 -6.98 -1.85
N ARG A 102 21.05 -6.29 -1.38
CA ARG A 102 20.62 -6.33 0.03
C ARG A 102 19.75 -7.54 0.38
N GLY A 103 19.22 -8.25 -0.62
CA GLY A 103 18.27 -9.35 -0.43
C GLY A 103 16.95 -8.93 0.22
N VAL A 104 16.48 -7.70 -0.05
CA VAL A 104 15.24 -7.16 0.55
C VAL A 104 14.27 -6.57 -0.47
N GLN A 105 12.97 -6.74 -0.19
CA GLN A 105 11.88 -6.07 -0.87
C GLN A 105 11.23 -5.13 0.13
N SER A 106 11.03 -3.88 -0.27
CA SER A 106 10.66 -2.81 0.63
C SER A 106 9.58 -1.93 0.01
N LEU A 107 8.82 -1.24 0.87
CA LEU A 107 8.07 -0.05 0.50
C LEU A 107 8.96 1.16 0.75
N LEU A 108 9.30 1.89 -0.30
CA LEU A 108 10.00 3.16 -0.24
C LEU A 108 8.98 4.29 -0.24
N CYS A 109 9.19 5.27 0.64
CA CYS A 109 8.40 6.49 0.69
C CYS A 109 9.29 7.70 0.45
N VAL A 110 8.91 8.51 -0.52
CA VAL A 110 9.60 9.77 -0.84
C VAL A 110 8.63 10.93 -0.73
N ASP A 111 9.17 12.08 -0.35
CA ASP A 111 8.45 13.34 -0.27
C ASP A 111 8.04 13.80 -1.67
N ARG A 112 6.75 14.09 -1.86
CA ARG A 112 6.19 14.47 -3.16
C ARG A 112 6.68 15.83 -3.64
N GLU A 113 7.04 16.76 -2.76
CA GLU A 113 7.42 18.12 -3.14
C GLU A 113 8.86 18.18 -3.62
N ASN A 114 9.76 17.44 -2.96
CA ASN A 114 11.21 17.58 -3.19
C ASN A 114 11.93 16.26 -3.52
N GLY A 115 11.23 15.12 -3.53
CA GLY A 115 11.80 13.82 -3.86
C GLY A 115 12.69 13.21 -2.77
N LYS A 116 12.81 13.83 -1.60
CA LYS A 116 13.64 13.31 -0.50
C LYS A 116 13.07 11.99 0.01
N THR A 117 13.92 10.98 0.16
CA THR A 117 13.55 9.75 0.85
C THR A 117 13.18 10.04 2.30
N LEU A 118 11.96 9.69 2.68
CA LEU A 118 11.43 9.87 4.02
C LEU A 118 11.67 8.63 4.87
N TRP A 119 11.33 7.45 4.33
CA TRP A 119 11.56 6.18 4.99
C TRP A 119 11.55 5.01 3.99
N GLU A 120 12.09 3.88 4.42
CA GLU A 120 12.03 2.60 3.74
C GLU A 120 11.58 1.55 4.75
N THR A 121 10.53 0.78 4.42
CA THR A 121 10.04 -0.32 5.25
C THR A 121 10.26 -1.63 4.53
N VAL A 122 11.08 -2.52 5.10
CA VAL A 122 11.29 -3.86 4.55
C VAL A 122 10.03 -4.71 4.75
N ILE A 123 9.48 -5.22 3.65
CA ILE A 123 8.31 -6.10 3.63
C ILE A 123 8.76 -7.58 3.63
N HIS A 124 9.75 -7.90 2.79
CA HIS A 124 10.30 -9.25 2.71
C HIS A 124 11.83 -9.20 2.78
N LYS A 125 12.40 -10.21 3.44
CA LYS A 125 13.83 -10.46 3.54
C LYS A 125 14.13 -11.86 3.07
N ASP A 126 15.30 -12.02 2.47
CA ASP A 126 15.80 -13.28 1.94
C ASP A 126 14.92 -13.84 0.82
N GLY A 127 15.42 -14.83 0.07
CA GLY A 127 14.63 -15.47 -1.00
C GLY A 127 14.40 -14.62 -2.26
N LEU A 128 15.08 -13.48 -2.41
CA LEU A 128 15.05 -12.69 -3.66
C LEU A 128 16.03 -13.18 -4.72
N ASN A 129 16.96 -14.06 -4.35
CA ASN A 129 17.88 -14.75 -5.26
C ASN A 129 17.21 -15.97 -5.92
N VAL A 130 15.96 -15.83 -6.34
CA VAL A 130 15.25 -16.84 -7.11
C VAL A 130 15.47 -16.59 -8.61
N LYS A 131 15.51 -17.66 -9.40
CA LYS A 131 15.59 -17.54 -10.86
C LYS A 131 14.35 -16.79 -11.37
N ASN A 132 14.53 -15.52 -11.73
CA ASN A 132 13.50 -14.69 -12.33
C ASN A 132 13.76 -14.52 -13.83
N ASN A 133 12.73 -14.15 -14.59
CA ASN A 133 12.91 -13.67 -15.95
C ASN A 133 13.63 -12.30 -15.89
N GLU A 134 14.58 -12.06 -16.79
CA GLU A 134 15.35 -10.81 -16.88
C GLU A 134 14.46 -9.56 -17.05
N LYS A 135 13.27 -9.75 -17.65
CA LYS A 135 12.27 -8.70 -17.88
C LYS A 135 11.35 -8.44 -16.68
N SER A 136 11.58 -9.10 -15.55
CA SER A 136 10.78 -8.95 -14.34
C SER A 136 11.66 -8.49 -13.18
N THR A 137 11.04 -7.92 -12.17
CA THR A 137 11.66 -7.67 -10.86
C THR A 137 10.89 -8.38 -9.78
N MET A 138 11.55 -8.58 -8.64
CA MET A 138 10.89 -9.05 -7.42
C MET A 138 10.02 -7.96 -6.75
N ALA A 139 9.87 -6.79 -7.39
CA ALA A 139 8.97 -5.72 -6.99
C ALA A 139 8.08 -5.28 -8.17
N SER A 140 7.17 -6.16 -8.58
CA SER A 140 6.26 -5.93 -9.71
C SER A 140 4.85 -5.55 -9.29
N ALA A 141 4.53 -5.62 -8.00
CA ALA A 141 3.22 -5.21 -7.50
C ALA A 141 3.17 -3.69 -7.30
N SER A 142 1.95 -3.14 -7.35
CA SER A 142 1.70 -1.73 -7.02
C SER A 142 1.10 -1.72 -5.62
N PRO A 143 1.62 -0.91 -4.68
CA PRO A 143 1.01 -0.77 -3.36
C PRO A 143 -0.41 -0.19 -3.48
N ALA A 144 -1.18 -0.31 -2.40
CA ALA A 144 -2.50 0.30 -2.25
C ALA A 144 -2.65 0.88 -0.83
N CYS A 145 -3.43 1.95 -0.70
CA CYS A 145 -3.79 2.55 0.58
C CYS A 145 -5.31 2.44 0.79
N ASP A 146 -5.71 2.03 1.99
CA ASP A 146 -7.12 1.89 2.42
C ASP A 146 -7.72 3.22 2.92
N GLY A 147 -6.95 4.31 2.88
CA GLY A 147 -7.34 5.64 3.33
C GLY A 147 -7.03 5.91 4.82
N GLU A 148 -6.62 4.88 5.57
CA GLU A 148 -6.08 5.02 6.92
C GLU A 148 -4.57 5.35 6.88
N ARG A 149 -4.08 6.03 7.93
CA ARG A 149 -2.75 6.64 7.96
C ARG A 149 -1.95 6.22 9.19
#